data_AF-A0ABD0QG83-F1
#
_entry.id   AF-A0ABD0QG83-F1
#
_cell.length_a   1.000
_cell.length_b   1.000
_cell.length_c   1.000
_cell.angle_alpha   90.00
_cell.angle_beta   90.00
_cell.angle_gamma   90.00
#
_symmetry.space_group_name_H-M   'P 1'
#
loop_
_entity.id
_entity.type
_entity.pdbx_description
1 polymer ?
#
loop_
_entity_poly.entity_id
_entity_poly.type
_entity_poly.pdbx_seq_one_letter_code
_entity_poly.pdbx_strand_id
1 'polypeptide(L)' 'ESKRDIVLRDYQMEVAKPALDEKNIIICLPTGSGKTRVAVYITKKHLEKKKQMGQPGKVVVLVNK' A
#
# COMPACT_ATOMS: atom_id res chain seq x y z
N GLU A 1 14.05 -5.01 17.87
CA GLU A 1 14.21 -3.84 16.99
C GLU A 1 12.86 -3.17 16.80
N SER A 2 12.76 -1.87 17.10
CA SER A 2 11.50 -1.12 16.93
C SER A 2 11.19 -0.97 15.44
N LYS A 3 10.34 -1.85 14.90
CA LYS A 3 9.80 -1.72 13.54
C LYS A 3 9.03 -0.41 13.48
N ARG A 4 9.59 0.60 12.80
CA ARG A 4 8.85 1.83 12.48
C ARG A 4 7.62 1.43 11.67
N ASP A 5 6.45 1.52 12.27
CA ASP A 5 5.22 1.25 11.56
C ASP A 5 4.96 2.32 10.51
N ILE A 6 4.64 1.87 9.29
CA ILE A 6 4.24 2.75 8.22
C ILE A 6 2.80 3.15 8.52
N VAL A 7 2.64 4.35 9.09
CA VAL A 7 1.34 4.97 9.29
C VAL A 7 1.08 5.96 8.14
N LEU A 8 -0.12 5.91 7.58
CA LEU A 8 -0.60 6.83 6.56
C LEU A 8 -1.29 8.03 7.23
N ARG A 9 -1.21 9.20 6.59
CA ARG A 9 -2.05 10.36 6.96
C ARG A 9 -3.50 10.10 6.50
N ASP A 10 -4.47 10.84 7.03
CA ASP A 10 -5.89 10.61 6.74
C ASP A 10 -6.21 10.66 5.23
N TYR A 11 -5.71 11.68 4.52
CA TYR A 11 -5.89 11.79 3.07
C TYR A 11 -5.20 10.65 2.29
N GLN A 12 -4.14 10.07 2.84
CA GLN A 12 -3.46 8.91 2.24
C GLN A 12 -4.26 7.63 2.47
N MET A 13 -4.88 7.49 3.65
CA MET A 13 -5.73 6.36 3.98
C MET A 13 -7.00 6.36 3.15
N GLU A 14 -7.62 7.53 2.95
CA GLU A 14 -8.83 7.68 2.12
C GLU A 14 -8.62 7.12 0.71
N VAL A 15 -7.53 7.53 0.04
CA VAL A 15 -7.22 7.04 -1.32
C VAL A 15 -6.69 5.60 -1.34
N ALA A 16 -6.13 5.10 -0.23
CA ALA A 16 -5.63 3.73 -0.13
C ALA A 16 -6.74 2.71 0.14
N LYS A 17 -7.81 3.12 0.83
CA LYS A 17 -8.89 2.22 1.30
C LYS A 17 -9.45 1.31 0.21
N PRO A 18 -9.77 1.79 -1.01
CA PRO A 18 -10.31 0.90 -2.04
C PRO A 18 -9.29 -0.18 -2.49
N ALA A 19 -7.98 0.12 -2.48
CA ALA A 19 -6.95 -0.87 -2.78
C ALA A 19 -6.79 -1.91 -1.65
N LEU A 20 -6.99 -1.51 -0.40
CA LEU A 20 -7.01 -2.43 0.75
C LEU A 20 -8.22 -3.37 0.71
N ASP A 21 -9.32 -2.90 0.11
CA ASP A 21 -10.52 -3.69 -0.19
C ASP A 21 -10.37 -4.55 -1.47
N GLU A 22 -9.14 -4.74 -1.96
CA GLU A 22 -8.81 -5.57 -3.14
C GLU A 22 -9.43 -5.10 -4.46
N LYS A 23 -9.71 -3.79 -4.59
CA LYS A 23 -10.16 -3.20 -5.86
C LYS A 23 -8.98 -2.67 -6.67
N ASN A 24 -9.03 -2.88 -7.98
CA ASN A 24 -8.09 -2.27 -8.91
C ASN A 24 -8.40 -0.77 -9.05
N ILE A 25 -7.45 0.09 -8.66
CA ILE A 25 -7.61 1.55 -8.69
C ILE A 25 -6.38 2.26 -9.24
N ILE A 26 -6.59 3.50 -9.68
CA ILE A 26 -5.53 4.47 -9.97
C ILE A 26 -5.52 5.50 -8.84
N ILE A 27 -4.41 5.61 -8.11
CA ILE A 27 -4.26 6.61 -7.05
C ILE A 27 -3.62 7.87 -7.63
N CYS A 28 -4.40 8.95 -7.70
CA CYS A 28 -3.94 10.26 -8.13
C CYS A 28 -3.64 11.15 -6.90
N LEU A 29 -2.36 11.33 -6.60
CA LEU A 29 -1.91 12.27 -5.56
C LEU A 29 -0.85 13.23 -6.14
N PRO A 30 -0.82 14.50 -5.71
CA PRO A 30 0.20 15.45 -6.12
C PRO A 30 1.64 15.01 -5.80
N THR A 31 2.61 15.66 -6.43
CA THR A 31 4.04 15.47 -6.11
C THR A 31 4.31 15.92 -4.67
N GLY A 32 5.15 15.17 -3.95
CA GLY A 32 5.41 15.43 -2.52
C GLY A 32 4.36 14.88 -1.55
N SER A 33 3.17 14.46 -2.02
CA SER A 33 2.10 13.92 -1.15
C SER A 33 2.34 12.49 -0.63
N GLY A 34 3.50 11.89 -0.93
CA GLY A 34 3.86 10.58 -0.39
C GLY A 34 3.23 9.38 -1.09
N LYS A 35 2.95 9.45 -2.40
CA LYS A 35 2.47 8.31 -3.23
C LYS A 35 3.21 7.00 -2.97
N THR A 36 4.53 7.04 -2.89
CA THR A 36 5.37 5.87 -2.63
C THR A 36 5.08 5.27 -1.26
N ARG A 37 4.85 6.09 -0.23
CA ARG A 37 4.49 5.61 1.11
C ARG A 37 3.15 4.89 1.11
N VAL A 38 2.18 5.38 0.34
CA VAL A 38 0.88 4.73 0.12
C VAL A 38 1.07 3.36 -0.54
N ALA A 39 1.88 3.29 -1.60
CA ALA A 39 2.15 2.03 -2.30
C ALA A 39 2.81 0.98 -1.39
N VAL A 40 3.79 1.39 -0.57
CA VAL A 40 4.44 0.48 0.40
C VAL A 40 3.45 0.01 1.46
N TYR A 41 2.56 0.88 1.95
CA TYR A 41 1.53 0.49 2.92
C TYR A 41 0.56 -0.55 2.34
N ILE A 42 0.05 -0.31 1.13
CA ILE A 42 -0.83 -1.25 0.42
C ILE A 42 -0.12 -2.58 0.21
N THR A 43 1.14 -2.56 -0.22
CA THR A 43 1.96 -3.77 -0.40
C THR A 43 2.11 -4.56 0.89
N LYS A 44 2.44 -3.89 2.00
CA LYS A 44 2.53 -4.52 3.33
C LYS A 44 1.22 -5.19 3.71
N LYS A 45 0.09 -4.47 3.58
CA LYS A 45 -1.24 -5.00 3.92
C LYS A 45 -1.68 -6.16 3.04
N HIS A 46 -1.38 -6.10 1.74
CA HIS A 46 -1.65 -7.20 0.82
C HIS A 46 -0.90 -8.48 1.24
N LEU A 47 0.40 -8.38 1.53
CA LEU A 47 1.21 -9.52 1.96
C LEU A 47 0.80 -10.05 3.34
N GLU A 48 0.47 -9.17 4.30
CA GLU A 48 -0.06 -9.56 5.61
C GLU A 48 -1.38 -10.34 5.48
N LYS A 49 -2.32 -9.85 4.65
CA LYS A 49 -3.60 -10.51 4.41
C LYS A 49 -3.41 -11.88 3.75
N LYS A 50 -2.55 -11.99 2.74
CA LYS A 50 -2.20 -13.28 2.10
C LYS A 50 -1.58 -14.25 3.10
N LYS A 51 -0.65 -13.79 3.94
CA LYS A 51 -0.05 -14.60 5.00
C LYS A 51 -1.10 -15.10 6.01
N GLN A 52 -2.03 -14.25 6.45
CA GLN A 52 -3.11 -14.63 7.36
C GLN A 52 -4.05 -15.67 6.76
N MET A 53 -4.26 -15.63 5.44
CA MET A 53 -5.04 -16.61 4.70
C MET A 53 -4.27 -17.91 4.38
N GLY A 54 -3.00 -18.03 4.79
CA GLY A 54 -2.14 -19.17 4.46
C GLY A 54 -1.79 -19.27 2.96
N GLN A 55 -1.94 -18.16 2.22
CA GLN A 55 -1.69 -18.10 0.78
C GLN A 55 -0.35 -17.43 0.47
N PRO A 56 0.33 -17.82 -0.61
CA PRO A 56 1.49 -17.08 -1.09
C PRO A 56 1.08 -15.68 -1.58
N GLY A 57 1.80 -14.65 -1.15
CA GLY A 57 1.65 -13.28 -1.63
C GLY A 57 2.87 -12.85 -2.43
N LYS A 58 2.66 -12.15 -3.56
CA LYS A 58 3.74 -11.60 -4.39
C LYS A 58 3.30 -10.24 -4.91
N VAL A 59 4.23 -9.28 -4.90
CA VAL A 59 4.00 -7.91 -5.39
C VAL A 59 5.16 -7.52 -6.29
N VAL A 60 4.86 -6.83 -7.38
CA VAL A 60 5.84 -6.23 -8.30
C VAL A 60 5.59 -4.73 -8.34
N VAL A 61 6.68 -3.95 -8.23
CA VAL A 61 6.64 -2.49 -8.38
C VAL A 61 7.40 -2.15 -9.65
N LEU A 62 6.70 -1.58 -10.63
CA LEU A 62 7.28 -1.15 -11.90
C LEU A 62 7.56 0.35 -11.83
N VAL A 63 8.78 0.74 -12.19
CA VAL A 63 9.21 2.13 -12.31
C VAL A 63 9.67 2.40 -13.74
N ASN A 64 9.53 3.63 -14.20
CA ASN A 64 9.86 4.00 -15.59
C ASN A 64 11.28 4.59 -15.73
N LYS A 65 12.02 4.77 -14.63
CA LYS A 65 13.40 5.26 -14.56
C LYS A 65 14.12 4.67 -13.37
#